data_AF-A0ABD5UQ39-F1
#
_entry.id   AF-A0ABD5UQ39-F1
#
_cell.length_a   1.000
_cell.length_b   1.000
_cell.length_c   1.000
_cell.angle_alpha   90.00
_cell.angle_beta   90.00
_cell.angle_gamma   90.00
#
_symmetry.space_group_name_H-M   'P 1'
#
loop_
_entity.id
_entity.type
_entity.pdbx_description
1 polymer ?
#
loop_
_entity_poly.entity_id
_entity_poly.type
_entity_poly.pdbx_seq_one_letter_code
_entity_poly.pdbx_strand_id
1 'polypeptide(L)'
;MTDGTCPVCGDDFSAGGALSDHAWDAHDACRYCGEELTTEDELYVHWLARHEGELSRVDRKRAESEVETLTFGNRLAHQGPVGAVRNVSLSRRQLLGGGAVTLAGIGALAGNTLLGSSSGPAQVQTGAAAPQATFTTLSGETGRLADYQGKKRMLWLFATWCPSCKQGARALQNTNDQLGDMEIIGVKTAGNAGYEGPSVREFVQSFAPSLLDADRWTWGTASQQTTETYNPQNRPDIYYLIDQDGTIQARDTAPAATIDRITQFAQGGDTRSDRPGEEYEIQPAEHIQQGADHPPYNSNPPTSGWHYSQQADWGFYTEGLPDERVVHNLEHGGIWITYTNVSDETRSQLQDLAEQYPKSVIVTKRPANDAPIAVASWGQLLELESLDRARIVEFIEQNRNHSPEPIAGQ
;
A
#
# COMPACT_ATOMS: atom_id res chain seq x y z
N MET A 1 -15.04 -30.58 20.91
CA MET A 1 -15.02 -30.80 19.45
C MET A 1 -13.60 -31.17 19.07
N THR A 2 -13.41 -32.06 18.10
CA THR A 2 -12.08 -32.60 17.73
C THR A 2 -11.20 -31.45 17.26
N ASP A 3 -10.11 -31.21 17.99
CA ASP A 3 -9.16 -30.14 17.69
C ASP A 3 -8.43 -30.49 16.39
N GLY A 4 -8.92 -29.98 15.25
CA GLY A 4 -8.29 -30.16 13.94
C GLY A 4 -9.20 -30.51 12.77
N THR A 5 -10.48 -30.83 12.97
CA THR A 5 -11.36 -31.25 11.85
C THR A 5 -12.29 -30.11 11.42
N CYS A 6 -12.42 -29.86 10.11
CA CYS A 6 -13.34 -28.87 9.55
C CYS A 6 -14.81 -29.31 9.75
N PRO A 7 -15.67 -28.49 10.39
CA PRO A 7 -17.05 -28.87 10.68
C PRO A 7 -17.94 -28.94 9.43
N VAL A 8 -17.49 -28.41 8.30
CA VAL A 8 -18.24 -28.38 7.04
C VAL A 8 -17.93 -29.58 6.15
N CYS A 9 -16.64 -29.82 5.84
CA CYS A 9 -16.22 -30.89 4.93
C CYS A 9 -15.62 -32.13 5.60
N GLY A 10 -15.25 -32.06 6.89
CA GLY A 10 -14.63 -33.16 7.61
C GLY A 10 -13.13 -33.33 7.38
N ASP A 11 -12.46 -32.40 6.69
CA ASP A 11 -11.01 -32.45 6.47
C ASP A 11 -10.22 -32.20 7.75
N ASP A 12 -9.11 -32.91 7.93
CA ASP A 12 -8.26 -32.84 9.13
C ASP A 12 -7.03 -31.95 8.91
N PHE A 13 -6.74 -31.10 9.90
CA PHE A 13 -5.66 -30.12 9.90
C PHE A 13 -4.80 -30.27 11.15
N SER A 14 -3.48 -30.22 10.97
CA SER A 14 -2.50 -30.36 12.05
C SER A 14 -2.30 -29.09 12.89
N ALA A 15 -2.86 -27.95 12.46
CA ALA A 15 -2.74 -26.66 13.14
C ALA A 15 -4.08 -25.92 13.15
N GLY A 16 -4.46 -25.37 14.32
CA GLY A 16 -5.73 -24.66 14.49
C GLY A 16 -5.87 -23.42 13.59
N GLY A 17 -4.77 -22.74 13.26
CA GLY A 17 -4.79 -21.62 12.32
C GLY A 17 -5.08 -22.06 10.88
N ALA A 18 -4.49 -23.17 10.42
CA ALA A 18 -4.78 -23.72 9.10
C ALA A 18 -6.23 -24.19 8.97
N LEU A 19 -6.81 -24.68 10.06
CA LEU A 19 -8.24 -24.98 10.15
C LEU A 19 -9.11 -23.72 10.09
N SER A 20 -8.74 -22.64 10.80
CA SER A 20 -9.45 -21.35 10.75
C SER A 20 -9.45 -20.81 9.33
N ASP A 21 -8.28 -20.74 8.71
CA ASP A 21 -8.10 -20.17 7.37
C ASP A 21 -8.82 -21.04 6.32
N HIS A 22 -8.77 -22.38 6.42
CA HIS A 22 -9.53 -23.26 5.52
C HIS A 22 -11.05 -23.13 5.67
N ALA A 23 -11.57 -23.11 6.90
CA ALA A 23 -13.01 -23.03 7.12
C ALA A 23 -13.60 -21.74 6.53
N TRP A 24 -12.83 -20.65 6.57
CA TRP A 24 -13.18 -19.39 5.95
C TRP A 24 -12.98 -19.42 4.42
N ASP A 25 -11.75 -19.62 3.94
CA ASP A 25 -11.41 -19.49 2.53
C ASP A 25 -12.15 -20.48 1.61
N ALA A 26 -12.54 -21.65 2.13
CA ALA A 26 -13.18 -22.70 1.34
C ALA A 26 -14.69 -22.77 1.50
N HIS A 27 -15.25 -22.26 2.61
CA HIS A 27 -16.67 -22.47 2.95
C HIS A 27 -17.38 -21.24 3.49
N ASP A 28 -16.71 -20.08 3.59
CA ASP A 28 -17.23 -18.88 4.23
C ASP A 28 -17.82 -19.18 5.64
N ALA A 29 -17.20 -20.10 6.37
CA ALA A 29 -17.81 -20.71 7.55
C ALA A 29 -16.97 -20.59 8.83
N CYS A 30 -17.66 -20.53 9.97
CA CYS A 30 -17.04 -20.54 11.28
C CYS A 30 -16.40 -21.90 11.57
N ARG A 31 -15.08 -21.90 11.84
CA ARG A 31 -14.36 -23.14 12.16
C ARG A 31 -14.82 -23.88 13.42
N TYR A 32 -15.57 -23.22 14.30
CA TYR A 32 -16.01 -23.78 15.59
C TYR A 32 -17.37 -24.46 15.52
N CYS A 33 -18.27 -23.98 14.66
CA CYS A 33 -19.64 -24.48 14.57
C CYS A 33 -20.13 -24.81 13.15
N GLY A 34 -19.36 -24.42 12.12
CA GLY A 34 -19.73 -24.57 10.71
C GLY A 34 -20.83 -23.62 10.24
N GLU A 35 -21.17 -22.57 11.00
CA GLU A 35 -22.13 -21.55 10.57
C GLU A 35 -21.51 -20.72 9.43
N GLU A 36 -22.22 -20.70 8.30
CA GLU A 36 -21.88 -19.92 7.11
C GLU A 36 -22.18 -18.42 7.38
N LEU A 37 -21.24 -17.57 7.01
CA LEU A 37 -21.23 -16.14 7.33
C LEU A 37 -20.83 -15.37 6.06
N THR A 38 -21.26 -14.12 5.93
CA THR A 38 -21.10 -13.41 4.65
C THR A 38 -19.85 -12.54 4.59
N THR A 39 -19.25 -12.23 5.74
CA THR A 39 -18.05 -11.40 5.85
C THR A 39 -17.16 -11.83 7.02
N GLU A 40 -15.86 -11.51 6.96
CA GLU A 40 -14.94 -11.79 8.06
C GLU A 40 -15.32 -11.00 9.33
N ASP A 41 -15.84 -9.79 9.18
CA ASP A 41 -16.34 -8.98 10.30
C ASP A 41 -17.45 -9.73 11.06
N GLU A 42 -18.40 -10.33 10.34
CA GLU A 42 -19.44 -11.18 10.92
C GLU A 42 -18.85 -12.42 11.60
N LEU A 43 -17.79 -13.01 11.02
CA LEU A 43 -17.07 -14.14 11.61
C LEU A 43 -16.42 -13.77 12.95
N TYR A 44 -15.71 -12.65 13.02
CA TYR A 44 -15.04 -12.23 14.25
C TYR A 44 -16.03 -11.81 15.34
N VAL A 45 -17.12 -11.12 14.97
CA VAL A 45 -18.23 -10.84 15.89
C VAL A 45 -18.88 -12.14 16.37
N HIS A 46 -19.12 -13.08 15.47
CA HIS A 46 -19.69 -14.39 15.78
C HIS A 46 -18.78 -15.20 16.73
N TRP A 47 -17.46 -15.17 16.52
CA TRP A 47 -16.45 -15.81 17.37
C TRP A 47 -16.52 -15.31 18.81
N LEU A 48 -16.51 -13.99 19.02
CA LEU A 48 -16.60 -13.43 20.37
C LEU A 48 -17.98 -13.62 21.00
N ALA A 49 -19.06 -13.62 20.20
CA ALA A 49 -20.42 -13.76 20.71
C ALA A 49 -20.80 -15.20 21.09
N ARG A 50 -20.32 -16.21 20.34
CA ARG A 50 -20.75 -17.61 20.49
C ARG A 50 -19.66 -18.57 20.94
N HIS A 51 -18.39 -18.19 20.78
CA HIS A 51 -17.26 -19.08 21.01
C HIS A 51 -16.21 -18.53 21.98
N GLU A 52 -16.47 -17.46 22.74
CA GLU A 52 -15.50 -16.81 23.63
C GLU A 52 -14.66 -17.78 24.49
N GLY A 53 -15.32 -18.83 25.05
CA GLY A 53 -14.68 -19.88 25.85
C GLY A 53 -13.95 -20.98 25.07
N GLU A 54 -14.20 -21.07 23.77
CA GLU A 54 -13.63 -22.05 22.83
C GLU A 54 -12.52 -21.43 21.96
N LEU A 55 -12.43 -20.10 21.91
CA LEU A 55 -11.43 -19.40 21.11
C LEU A 55 -10.00 -19.75 21.53
N SER A 56 -9.20 -20.12 20.54
CA SER A 56 -7.75 -20.22 20.72
C SER A 56 -7.18 -18.84 21.06
N ARG A 57 -5.95 -18.78 21.58
CA ARG A 57 -5.30 -17.48 21.83
C ARG A 57 -5.15 -16.65 20.55
N VAL A 58 -4.94 -17.29 19.41
CA VAL A 58 -4.77 -16.63 18.12
C VAL A 58 -6.11 -16.11 17.61
N ASP A 59 -7.14 -16.95 17.63
CA ASP A 59 -8.48 -16.59 17.15
C ASP A 59 -9.13 -15.53 18.03
N ARG A 60 -8.92 -15.60 19.35
CA ARG A 60 -9.36 -14.55 20.28
C ARG A 60 -8.69 -13.22 19.97
N LYS A 61 -7.38 -13.20 19.76
CA LYS A 61 -6.65 -11.97 19.46
C LYS A 61 -7.07 -11.36 18.13
N ARG A 62 -7.28 -12.19 17.09
CA ARG A 62 -7.82 -11.75 15.79
C ARG A 62 -9.22 -11.15 15.98
N ALA A 63 -10.12 -11.86 16.65
CA ALA A 63 -11.48 -11.36 16.82
C ALA A 63 -11.57 -10.11 17.70
N GLU A 64 -10.76 -10.00 18.76
CA GLU A 64 -10.68 -8.80 19.59
C GLU A 64 -10.12 -7.60 18.81
N SER A 65 -9.08 -7.79 17.98
CA SER A 65 -8.54 -6.70 17.17
C SER A 65 -9.55 -6.19 16.14
N GLU A 66 -10.33 -7.08 15.54
CA GLU A 66 -11.35 -6.71 14.54
C GLU A 66 -12.69 -6.23 15.15
N VAL A 67 -13.05 -6.63 16.37
CA VAL A 67 -14.31 -6.17 17.01
C VAL A 67 -14.12 -4.88 17.82
N GLU A 68 -12.93 -4.61 18.35
CA GLU A 68 -12.61 -3.31 18.95
C GLU A 68 -12.67 -2.16 17.93
N THR A 69 -12.35 -2.42 16.66
CA THR A 69 -12.51 -1.46 15.55
C THR A 69 -14.00 -1.25 15.19
N LEU A 70 -14.83 -2.30 15.22
CA LEU A 70 -16.28 -2.24 14.95
C LEU A 70 -17.11 -1.55 16.07
N THR A 71 -16.81 -1.80 17.35
CA THR A 71 -17.57 -1.24 18.48
C THR A 71 -17.30 0.25 18.74
N PHE A 72 -16.21 0.81 18.21
CA PHE A 72 -15.96 2.24 18.22
C PHE A 72 -16.85 2.98 17.21
N GLY A 73 -17.06 2.40 16.01
CA GLY A 73 -17.97 2.94 14.98
C GLY A 73 -19.43 3.02 15.42
N ASN A 74 -19.93 1.99 16.13
CA ASN A 74 -21.33 1.94 16.59
C ASN A 74 -21.66 2.95 17.71
N ARG A 75 -20.67 3.44 18.47
CA ARG A 75 -20.89 4.50 19.47
C ARG A 75 -21.09 5.89 18.85
N LEU A 76 -20.59 6.10 17.62
CA LEU A 76 -20.79 7.34 16.87
C LEU A 76 -22.11 7.33 16.06
N ALA A 77 -22.58 6.15 15.63
CA ALA A 77 -23.82 6.02 14.87
C ALA A 77 -25.11 6.21 15.68
N HIS A 78 -25.07 6.02 17.02
CA HIS A 78 -26.27 6.01 17.87
C HIS A 78 -26.55 7.28 18.69
N GLN A 79 -25.79 8.37 18.52
CA GLN A 79 -26.08 9.66 19.17
C GLN A 79 -26.37 10.74 18.13
N GLY A 80 -27.66 10.83 17.74
CA GLY A 80 -28.19 12.00 17.05
C GLY A 80 -28.22 13.25 17.96
N PRO A 81 -28.33 14.47 17.38
CA PRO A 81 -27.95 15.70 18.05
C PRO A 81 -29.07 16.19 18.98
N VAL A 82 -28.79 16.30 20.27
CA VAL A 82 -29.54 17.18 21.18
C VAL A 82 -28.56 17.91 22.07
N GLY A 83 -28.55 19.24 21.92
CA GLY A 83 -27.54 20.10 22.50
C GLY A 83 -27.64 20.31 24.01
N ALA A 84 -26.52 20.76 24.57
CA ALA A 84 -26.53 21.62 25.74
C ALA A 84 -25.29 22.52 25.71
N VAL A 85 -25.56 23.79 25.46
CA VAL A 85 -24.66 24.94 25.59
C VAL A 85 -24.09 25.02 27.01
N ARG A 86 -22.80 25.34 27.16
CA ARG A 86 -22.31 26.37 28.10
C ARG A 86 -20.83 26.72 27.94
N ASN A 87 -20.61 27.91 27.39
CA ASN A 87 -19.66 28.97 27.75
C ASN A 87 -18.37 28.59 28.51
N VAL A 88 -17.23 28.79 27.85
CA VAL A 88 -16.06 29.41 28.49
C VAL A 88 -15.51 30.49 27.56
N SER A 89 -15.46 31.71 28.10
CA SER A 89 -15.05 32.95 27.45
C SER A 89 -13.54 33.02 27.19
N LEU A 90 -13.15 33.29 25.94
CA LEU A 90 -11.80 33.77 25.60
C LEU A 90 -11.80 35.30 25.55
N SER A 91 -10.99 35.94 26.38
CA SER A 91 -10.72 37.38 26.26
C SER A 91 -9.47 37.61 25.41
N ARG A 92 -9.68 38.17 24.21
CA ARG A 92 -8.64 38.90 23.48
C ARG A 92 -8.55 40.30 24.08
N ARG A 93 -7.35 40.74 24.50
CA ARG A 93 -7.03 42.17 24.53
C ARG A 93 -5.63 42.45 23.96
N GLN A 94 -5.71 43.29 22.94
CA GLN A 94 -4.75 44.07 22.16
C GLN A 94 -3.60 44.75 22.92
N LEU A 95 -2.40 44.68 22.33
CA LEU A 95 -1.58 45.80 21.78
C LEU A 95 -1.30 47.04 22.65
N LEU A 96 -0.02 47.29 22.98
CA LEU A 96 0.80 48.46 22.56
C LEU A 96 1.94 48.82 23.54
N GLY A 97 3.07 49.27 22.97
CA GLY A 97 4.14 50.03 23.62
C GLY A 97 5.31 49.16 24.09
N GLY A 98 6.56 49.32 23.65
CA GLY A 98 7.25 50.48 23.13
C GLY A 98 8.60 50.56 23.88
N GLY A 99 9.71 50.48 23.16
CA GLY A 99 11.04 50.54 23.78
C GLY A 99 12.17 50.29 22.78
N ALA A 100 12.56 51.34 22.06
CA ALA A 100 13.82 51.42 21.32
C ALA A 100 15.01 51.59 22.29
N VAL A 101 16.22 51.25 21.82
CA VAL A 101 17.60 51.66 22.24
C VAL A 101 18.51 50.45 21.94
N THR A 102 19.64 50.48 21.21
CA THR A 102 20.43 51.49 20.48
C THR A 102 21.42 50.71 19.60
N LEU A 103 21.75 51.26 18.43
CA LEU A 103 22.88 50.82 17.59
C LEU A 103 24.19 51.40 18.14
N ALA A 104 25.18 50.55 18.43
CA ALA A 104 26.59 50.90 18.51
C ALA A 104 27.43 49.68 18.11
N GLY A 105 28.33 49.85 17.15
CA GLY A 105 29.01 48.76 16.45
C GLY A 105 30.43 48.44 16.88
N ILE A 106 31.01 47.57 16.04
CA ILE A 106 32.42 47.21 15.81
C ILE A 106 33.04 46.22 16.80
N GLY A 107 33.32 45.02 16.28
CA GLY A 107 34.21 44.03 16.87
C GLY A 107 34.45 42.89 15.88
N ALA A 108 35.35 43.10 14.92
CA ALA A 108 35.82 42.07 14.01
C ALA A 108 36.48 40.93 14.82
N LEU A 109 35.90 39.73 14.74
CA LEU A 109 36.59 38.48 15.04
C LEU A 109 36.55 37.63 13.78
N ALA A 110 37.70 37.62 13.10
CA ALA A 110 38.03 36.59 12.14
C ALA A 110 37.97 35.23 12.85
N GLY A 111 36.96 34.43 12.52
CA GLY A 111 36.82 33.06 12.97
C GLY A 111 36.46 32.22 11.77
N ASN A 112 37.36 31.30 11.41
CA ASN A 112 37.18 30.32 10.34
C ASN A 112 35.79 29.66 10.42
N THR A 113 34.90 30.00 9.49
CA THR A 113 33.77 29.14 9.18
C THR A 113 34.31 27.96 8.38
N LEU A 114 34.63 26.89 9.11
CA LEU A 114 34.60 25.54 8.58
C LEU A 114 33.24 25.37 7.91
N LEU A 115 33.23 25.22 6.58
CA LEU A 115 32.11 24.66 5.84
C LEU A 115 31.91 23.23 6.36
N GLY A 116 31.12 23.10 7.41
CA GLY A 116 30.58 21.83 7.84
C GLY A 116 29.69 21.32 6.73
N SER A 117 30.24 20.45 5.89
CA SER A 117 29.45 19.60 5.01
C SER A 117 28.60 18.75 5.94
N SER A 118 27.32 19.07 6.07
CA SER A 118 26.35 18.19 6.69
C SER A 118 26.17 16.98 5.78
N SER A 119 27.08 16.02 5.89
CA SER A 119 26.93 14.69 5.32
C SER A 119 25.87 13.95 6.13
N GLY A 120 24.60 14.32 5.94
CA GLY A 120 23.52 13.37 6.18
C GLY A 120 23.73 12.16 5.26
N PRO A 121 23.25 10.96 5.64
CA PRO A 121 23.30 9.82 4.74
C PRO A 121 22.63 10.21 3.41
N ALA A 122 23.37 10.09 2.31
CA ALA A 122 22.85 10.35 0.98
C ALA A 122 21.64 9.42 0.77
N GLN A 123 20.45 10.00 0.63
CA GLN A 123 19.25 9.20 0.38
C GLN A 123 19.35 8.54 -1.00
N VAL A 124 18.91 7.29 -1.09
CA VAL A 124 18.91 6.53 -2.33
C VAL A 124 17.88 7.15 -3.29
N GLN A 125 18.37 7.85 -4.32
CA GLN A 125 17.57 8.64 -5.25
C GLN A 125 17.82 8.21 -6.69
N THR A 126 16.79 8.34 -7.53
CA THR A 126 16.90 8.17 -8.98
C THR A 126 17.94 9.12 -9.57
N GLY A 127 18.73 8.62 -10.54
CA GLY A 127 19.84 9.33 -11.18
C GLY A 127 21.16 9.28 -10.39
N ALA A 128 21.17 8.79 -9.16
CA ALA A 128 22.39 8.61 -8.37
C ALA A 128 22.98 7.21 -8.56
N ALA A 129 24.28 7.07 -8.26
CA ALA A 129 24.92 5.76 -8.15
C ALA A 129 24.34 4.98 -6.96
N ALA A 130 24.02 3.71 -7.18
CA ALA A 130 23.51 2.83 -6.14
C ALA A 130 24.55 2.62 -5.02
N PRO A 131 24.24 2.91 -3.74
CA PRO A 131 25.13 2.60 -2.64
C PRO A 131 25.47 1.11 -2.55
N GLN A 132 26.60 0.76 -1.95
CA GLN A 132 26.93 -0.65 -1.76
C GLN A 132 25.91 -1.30 -0.81
N ALA A 133 25.41 -2.47 -1.22
CA ALA A 133 24.52 -3.29 -0.40
C ALA A 133 25.13 -4.67 -0.18
N THR A 134 24.87 -5.22 1.01
CA THR A 134 25.25 -6.57 1.44
C THR A 134 24.04 -7.33 1.96
N PHE A 135 24.05 -8.64 1.77
CA PHE A 135 22.99 -9.54 2.22
C PHE A 135 23.53 -10.95 2.43
N THR A 136 22.80 -11.76 3.19
CA THR A 136 23.08 -13.19 3.37
C THR A 136 22.18 -13.99 2.44
N THR A 137 22.75 -14.79 1.54
CA THR A 137 22.01 -15.66 0.60
C THR A 137 21.30 -16.80 1.33
N LEU A 138 20.43 -17.53 0.62
CA LEU A 138 19.83 -18.77 1.15
C LEU A 138 20.85 -19.88 1.48
N SER A 139 22.05 -19.86 0.89
CA SER A 139 23.16 -20.77 1.21
C SER A 139 23.94 -20.35 2.46
N GLY A 140 23.70 -19.14 2.99
CA GLY A 140 24.44 -18.56 4.12
C GLY A 140 25.68 -17.78 3.71
N GLU A 141 25.93 -17.60 2.41
CA GLU A 141 27.05 -16.82 1.89
C GLU A 141 26.75 -15.32 1.92
N THR A 142 27.79 -14.49 1.95
CA THR A 142 27.63 -13.03 1.84
C THR A 142 27.59 -12.62 0.37
N GLY A 143 26.44 -12.14 -0.08
CA GLY A 143 26.28 -11.48 -1.37
C GLY A 143 26.50 -9.97 -1.29
N ARG A 144 27.01 -9.38 -2.38
CA ARG A 144 27.20 -7.92 -2.52
C ARG A 144 26.58 -7.43 -3.80
N LEU A 145 25.97 -6.25 -3.79
CA LEU A 145 25.42 -5.63 -4.99
C LEU A 145 26.48 -5.39 -6.08
N ALA A 146 27.73 -5.16 -5.68
CA ALA A 146 28.87 -5.04 -6.60
C ALA A 146 29.16 -6.31 -7.41
N ASP A 147 28.76 -7.49 -6.93
CA ASP A 147 29.02 -8.76 -7.61
C ASP A 147 28.22 -8.88 -8.92
N TYR A 148 27.21 -8.01 -9.13
CA TYR A 148 26.31 -7.98 -10.28
C TYR A 148 26.62 -6.82 -11.25
N GLN A 149 27.80 -6.20 -11.16
CA GLN A 149 28.20 -5.09 -12.04
C GLN A 149 28.23 -5.48 -13.53
N GLY A 150 27.92 -4.50 -14.39
CA GLY A 150 27.85 -4.70 -15.84
C GLY A 150 26.53 -5.28 -16.34
N LYS A 151 25.60 -5.65 -15.44
CA LYS A 151 24.24 -6.07 -15.78
C LYS A 151 23.22 -5.10 -15.20
N LYS A 152 22.07 -5.00 -15.86
CA LYS A 152 20.87 -4.42 -15.26
C LYS A 152 20.48 -5.30 -14.08
N ARG A 153 20.01 -4.69 -13.01
CA ARG A 153 19.61 -5.43 -11.81
C ARG A 153 18.47 -4.75 -11.07
N MET A 154 17.67 -5.57 -10.41
CA MET A 154 16.66 -5.14 -9.46
C MET A 154 17.10 -5.52 -8.05
N LEU A 155 17.17 -4.54 -7.14
CA LEU A 155 17.30 -4.81 -5.71
C LEU A 155 15.91 -4.62 -5.09
N TRP A 156 15.33 -5.70 -4.58
CA TRP A 156 14.00 -5.70 -3.96
C TRP A 156 14.11 -6.05 -2.48
N LEU A 157 13.75 -5.10 -1.62
CA LEU A 157 13.65 -5.29 -0.18
C LEU A 157 12.19 -5.55 0.16
N PHE A 158 11.91 -6.71 0.74
CA PHE A 158 10.54 -7.13 1.03
C PHE A 158 10.38 -7.70 2.45
N ALA A 159 9.14 -7.79 2.91
CA ALA A 159 8.76 -8.45 4.14
C ALA A 159 7.93 -9.70 3.82
N THR A 160 8.25 -10.82 4.47
CA THR A 160 7.69 -12.13 4.09
C THR A 160 6.22 -12.34 4.49
N TRP A 161 5.68 -11.48 5.36
CA TRP A 161 4.26 -11.48 5.74
C TRP A 161 3.41 -10.61 4.83
N CYS A 162 4.02 -9.66 4.09
CA CYS A 162 3.33 -8.57 3.42
C CYS A 162 2.51 -9.06 2.21
N PRO A 163 1.21 -8.72 2.13
CA PRO A 163 0.34 -9.07 1.01
C PRO A 163 0.85 -8.63 -0.37
N SER A 164 1.22 -7.35 -0.54
CA SER A 164 1.71 -6.83 -1.82
C SER A 164 3.02 -7.51 -2.24
N CYS A 165 3.86 -7.92 -1.30
CA CYS A 165 5.05 -8.72 -1.60
C CYS A 165 4.69 -10.09 -2.18
N LYS A 166 3.66 -10.77 -1.64
CA LYS A 166 3.18 -12.05 -2.16
C LYS A 166 2.69 -11.90 -3.59
N GLN A 167 1.93 -10.84 -3.88
CA GLN A 167 1.47 -10.53 -5.23
C GLN A 167 2.62 -10.16 -6.16
N GLY A 168 3.57 -9.35 -5.68
CA GLY A 168 4.79 -9.00 -6.41
C GLY A 168 5.61 -10.22 -6.81
N ALA A 169 5.78 -11.20 -5.92
CA ALA A 169 6.46 -12.45 -6.22
C ALA A 169 5.75 -13.25 -7.32
N ARG A 170 4.40 -13.34 -7.26
CA ARG A 170 3.60 -13.99 -8.32
C ARG A 170 3.71 -13.27 -9.65
N ALA A 171 3.63 -11.94 -9.66
CA ALA A 171 3.72 -11.13 -10.86
C ALA A 171 5.11 -11.27 -11.53
N LEU A 172 6.18 -11.21 -10.74
CA LEU A 172 7.55 -11.41 -11.21
C LEU A 172 7.76 -12.84 -11.74
N GLN A 173 7.15 -13.85 -11.12
CA GLN A 173 7.18 -15.21 -11.65
C GLN A 173 6.49 -15.29 -13.02
N ASN A 174 5.27 -14.74 -13.12
CA ASN A 174 4.46 -14.81 -14.33
C ASN A 174 5.08 -14.02 -15.51
N THR A 175 5.94 -13.05 -15.21
CA THR A 175 6.61 -12.19 -16.20
C THR A 175 8.11 -12.47 -16.32
N ASN A 176 8.63 -13.54 -15.69
CA ASN A 176 10.06 -13.80 -15.60
C ASN A 176 10.78 -13.87 -16.96
N ASP A 177 10.10 -14.39 -17.99
CA ASP A 177 10.60 -14.46 -19.36
C ASP A 177 10.82 -13.06 -19.98
N GLN A 178 10.04 -12.07 -19.57
CA GLN A 178 10.15 -10.69 -20.04
C GLN A 178 11.31 -9.94 -19.37
N LEU A 179 11.89 -10.47 -18.29
CA LEU A 179 12.98 -9.85 -17.55
C LEU A 179 14.37 -10.06 -18.21
N GLY A 180 14.45 -10.80 -19.33
CA GLY A 180 15.65 -10.90 -20.16
C GLY A 180 16.89 -11.40 -19.41
N ASP A 181 17.98 -10.64 -19.44
CA ASP A 181 19.24 -10.94 -18.72
C ASP A 181 19.39 -10.14 -17.41
N MET A 182 18.33 -9.47 -16.95
CA MET A 182 18.36 -8.69 -15.72
C MET A 182 18.55 -9.60 -14.50
N GLU A 183 19.44 -9.20 -13.60
CA GLU A 183 19.69 -9.90 -12.32
C GLU A 183 18.70 -9.43 -11.25
N ILE A 184 18.05 -10.34 -10.55
CA ILE A 184 17.06 -9.99 -9.52
C ILE A 184 17.57 -10.42 -8.14
N ILE A 185 17.68 -9.45 -7.25
CA ILE A 185 18.17 -9.62 -5.88
C ILE A 185 17.00 -9.36 -4.93
N GLY A 186 16.27 -10.42 -4.59
CA GLY A 186 15.17 -10.38 -3.65
C GLY A 186 15.65 -10.65 -2.23
N VAL A 187 15.64 -9.63 -1.38
CA VAL A 187 16.12 -9.75 0.00
C VAL A 187 15.07 -9.37 1.02
N LYS A 188 14.87 -10.23 2.01
CA LYS A 188 14.05 -9.87 3.17
C LYS A 188 14.73 -8.75 3.94
N THR A 189 13.98 -7.69 4.26
CA THR A 189 14.48 -6.58 5.07
C THR A 189 14.92 -7.06 6.47
N ALA A 190 15.95 -6.43 7.05
CA ALA A 190 16.38 -6.74 8.41
C ALA A 190 15.24 -6.45 9.40
N GLY A 191 14.96 -7.39 10.31
CA GLY A 191 13.81 -7.29 11.21
C GLY A 191 12.45 -7.48 10.53
N ASN A 192 12.41 -7.82 9.23
CA ASN A 192 11.19 -8.17 8.49
C ASN A 192 10.08 -7.10 8.60
N ALA A 193 10.47 -5.82 8.52
CA ALA A 193 9.60 -4.66 8.66
C ALA A 193 8.87 -4.59 10.01
N GLY A 194 9.39 -5.24 11.05
CA GLY A 194 8.88 -5.17 12.42
C GLY A 194 7.94 -6.30 12.83
N TYR A 195 7.63 -7.23 11.92
CA TYR A 195 6.72 -8.35 12.21
C TYR A 195 7.34 -9.71 11.90
N GLU A 196 6.91 -10.73 12.63
CA GLU A 196 7.27 -12.12 12.33
C GLU A 196 6.63 -12.57 11.01
N GLY A 197 7.26 -13.55 10.37
CA GLY A 197 6.78 -14.09 9.10
C GLY A 197 7.62 -15.29 8.69
N PRO A 198 7.25 -15.96 7.57
CA PRO A 198 7.97 -17.12 7.10
C PRO A 198 9.42 -16.77 6.73
N SER A 199 10.25 -17.80 6.61
CA SER A 199 11.56 -17.66 6.00
C SER A 199 11.44 -17.23 4.53
N VAL A 200 12.52 -16.69 3.97
CA VAL A 200 12.57 -16.32 2.54
C VAL A 200 12.30 -17.54 1.65
N ARG A 201 12.86 -18.70 2.01
CA ARG A 201 12.64 -19.94 1.26
C ARG A 201 11.16 -20.34 1.24
N GLU A 202 10.49 -20.35 2.39
CA GLU A 202 9.06 -20.68 2.50
C GLU A 202 8.18 -19.68 1.72
N PHE A 203 8.51 -18.38 1.80
CA PHE A 203 7.83 -17.34 1.03
C PHE A 203 7.94 -17.61 -0.47
N VAL A 204 9.15 -17.80 -1.00
CA VAL A 204 9.35 -18.04 -2.44
C VAL A 204 8.69 -19.35 -2.87
N GLN A 205 8.80 -20.42 -2.09
CA GLN A 205 8.12 -21.69 -2.38
C GLN A 205 6.60 -21.56 -2.47
N SER A 206 6.01 -20.67 -1.66
CA SER A 206 4.54 -20.49 -1.61
C SER A 206 4.02 -19.59 -2.74
N PHE A 207 4.78 -18.55 -3.11
CA PHE A 207 4.28 -17.49 -3.99
C PHE A 207 4.96 -17.43 -5.34
N ALA A 208 6.20 -17.91 -5.46
CA ALA A 208 6.97 -17.91 -6.70
C ALA A 208 7.93 -19.13 -6.80
N PRO A 209 7.42 -20.37 -6.72
CA PRO A 209 8.25 -21.56 -6.60
C PRO A 209 9.24 -21.76 -7.76
N SER A 210 8.89 -21.34 -8.98
CA SER A 210 9.79 -21.47 -10.13
C SER A 210 10.98 -20.51 -10.10
N LEU A 211 10.93 -19.48 -9.25
CA LEU A 211 12.01 -18.50 -9.09
C LEU A 211 13.02 -18.88 -8.00
N LEU A 212 12.77 -19.94 -7.23
CA LEU A 212 13.62 -20.30 -6.09
C LEU A 212 15.06 -20.63 -6.50
N ASP A 213 15.20 -21.38 -7.58
CA ASP A 213 16.48 -21.87 -8.11
C ASP A 213 16.76 -21.35 -9.53
N ALA A 214 16.10 -20.27 -9.94
CA ALA A 214 16.30 -19.68 -11.27
C ALA A 214 17.65 -18.96 -11.38
N ASP A 215 18.39 -19.17 -12.48
CA ASP A 215 19.79 -18.72 -12.65
C ASP A 215 20.05 -17.22 -12.42
N ARG A 216 19.05 -16.36 -12.59
CA ARG A 216 19.14 -14.89 -12.45
C ARG A 216 18.54 -14.35 -11.15
N TRP A 217 18.12 -15.24 -10.27
CA TRP A 217 17.45 -14.90 -9.02
C TRP A 217 18.36 -15.20 -7.84
N THR A 218 18.61 -14.19 -7.04
CA THR A 218 19.29 -14.33 -5.77
C THR A 218 18.37 -13.93 -4.64
N TRP A 219 18.09 -14.90 -3.77
CA TRP A 219 17.26 -14.72 -2.59
C TRP A 219 18.11 -14.65 -1.32
N GLY A 220 17.72 -13.79 -0.38
CA GLY A 220 18.48 -13.64 0.85
C GLY A 220 17.82 -12.76 1.90
N THR A 221 18.59 -12.39 2.92
CA THR A 221 18.21 -11.41 3.95
C THR A 221 19.20 -10.25 3.93
N ALA A 222 18.68 -9.03 3.81
CA ALA A 222 19.48 -7.82 3.79
C ALA A 222 20.21 -7.63 5.12
N SER A 223 21.43 -7.09 5.09
CA SER A 223 22.06 -6.61 6.31
C SER A 223 21.29 -5.42 6.90
N GLN A 224 21.50 -5.15 8.20
CA GLN A 224 20.92 -3.99 8.85
C GLN A 224 21.32 -2.69 8.15
N GLN A 225 22.60 -2.55 7.78
CA GLN A 225 23.09 -1.39 7.05
C GLN A 225 22.41 -1.22 5.68
N THR A 226 22.24 -2.32 4.91
CA THR A 226 21.52 -2.29 3.63
C THR A 226 20.09 -1.81 3.84
N THR A 227 19.41 -2.35 4.85
CA THR A 227 18.03 -1.97 5.21
C THR A 227 17.93 -0.49 5.57
N GLU A 228 18.80 0.03 6.43
CA GLU A 228 18.79 1.45 6.82
C GLU A 228 19.13 2.39 5.66
N THR A 229 19.97 1.94 4.72
CA THR A 229 20.38 2.73 3.55
C THR A 229 19.27 2.79 2.50
N TYR A 230 18.74 1.63 2.12
CA TYR A 230 17.77 1.48 1.03
C TYR A 230 16.31 1.54 1.49
N ASN A 231 16.05 1.45 2.78
CA ASN A 231 14.69 1.45 3.32
C ASN A 231 14.62 2.15 4.70
N PRO A 232 15.00 3.44 4.79
CA PRO A 232 15.03 4.16 6.07
C PRO A 232 13.64 4.35 6.69
N GLN A 233 12.56 4.23 5.90
CA GLN A 233 11.17 4.25 6.40
C GLN A 233 10.65 2.87 6.81
N ASN A 234 11.48 1.82 6.78
CA ASN A 234 11.10 0.46 7.15
C ASN A 234 9.85 -0.06 6.42
N ARG A 235 9.71 0.29 5.13
CA ARG A 235 8.61 -0.17 4.28
C ARG A 235 8.65 -1.69 4.10
N PRO A 236 7.51 -2.38 4.10
CA PRO A 236 7.47 -3.82 3.86
C PRO A 236 7.78 -4.18 2.41
N ASP A 237 7.63 -3.26 1.45
CA ASP A 237 7.88 -3.48 0.03
C ASP A 237 8.53 -2.24 -0.59
N ILE A 238 9.75 -2.39 -1.12
CA ILE A 238 10.44 -1.35 -1.88
C ILE A 238 11.49 -1.97 -2.81
N TYR A 239 11.57 -1.48 -4.05
CA TYR A 239 12.59 -1.92 -5.00
C TYR A 239 13.27 -0.78 -5.74
N TYR A 240 14.42 -1.13 -6.33
CA TYR A 240 15.29 -0.25 -7.08
C TYR A 240 15.69 -0.92 -8.39
N LEU A 241 15.50 -0.21 -9.51
CA LEU A 241 15.99 -0.62 -10.83
C LEU A 241 17.31 0.09 -11.09
N ILE A 242 18.37 -0.70 -11.24
CA ILE A 242 19.76 -0.21 -11.29
C ILE A 242 20.37 -0.67 -12.62
N ASP A 243 20.85 0.28 -13.41
CA ASP A 243 21.41 0.02 -14.73
C ASP A 243 22.80 -0.63 -14.67
N GLN A 244 23.33 -0.98 -15.84
CA GLN A 244 24.61 -1.68 -15.99
C GLN A 244 25.79 -0.90 -15.39
N ASP A 245 25.74 0.42 -15.46
CA ASP A 245 26.73 1.35 -14.90
C ASP A 245 26.60 1.55 -13.37
N GLY A 246 25.52 1.03 -12.76
CA GLY A 246 25.22 1.17 -11.35
C GLY A 246 24.35 2.38 -10.99
N THR A 247 23.83 3.12 -11.98
CA THR A 247 22.93 4.25 -11.76
C THR A 247 21.51 3.75 -11.47
N ILE A 248 20.85 4.32 -10.47
CA ILE A 248 19.44 4.02 -10.14
C ILE A 248 18.55 4.72 -11.17
N GLN A 249 17.80 3.95 -11.96
CA GLN A 249 16.87 4.49 -12.96
C GLN A 249 15.46 4.64 -12.40
N ALA A 250 15.07 3.78 -11.45
CA ALA A 250 13.78 3.90 -10.77
C ALA A 250 13.85 3.38 -9.33
N ARG A 251 12.95 3.91 -8.51
CA ARG A 251 12.62 3.46 -7.17
C ARG A 251 11.10 3.38 -7.08
N ASP A 252 10.58 2.26 -6.61
CA ASP A 252 9.14 2.09 -6.46
C ASP A 252 8.80 1.03 -5.41
N THR A 253 7.52 0.68 -5.29
CA THR A 253 6.97 -0.33 -4.39
C THR A 253 6.04 -1.27 -5.14
N ALA A 254 5.62 -2.35 -4.50
CA ALA A 254 4.61 -3.28 -4.99
C ALA A 254 4.85 -3.72 -6.46
N PRO A 255 5.79 -4.65 -6.71
CA PRO A 255 6.13 -5.07 -8.07
C PRO A 255 4.95 -5.49 -8.94
N ALA A 256 3.85 -5.99 -8.35
CA ALA A 256 2.63 -6.29 -9.09
C ALA A 256 1.97 -5.03 -9.70
N ALA A 257 1.93 -3.93 -8.96
CA ALA A 257 1.35 -2.66 -9.40
C ALA A 257 2.17 -1.99 -10.51
N THR A 258 3.47 -2.25 -10.52
CA THR A 258 4.46 -1.55 -11.34
C THR A 258 5.23 -2.50 -12.26
N ILE A 259 4.65 -3.66 -12.56
CA ILE A 259 5.33 -4.73 -13.30
C ILE A 259 5.76 -4.28 -14.70
N ASP A 260 4.98 -3.41 -15.35
CA ASP A 260 5.31 -2.86 -16.67
C ASP A 260 6.59 -2.03 -16.62
N ARG A 261 6.79 -1.22 -15.56
CA ARG A 261 8.03 -0.47 -15.36
C ARG A 261 9.23 -1.43 -15.30
N ILE A 262 9.07 -2.54 -14.58
CA ILE A 262 10.13 -3.54 -14.37
C ILE A 262 10.47 -4.24 -15.69
N THR A 263 9.46 -4.68 -16.45
CA THR A 263 9.66 -5.37 -17.73
C THR A 263 10.20 -4.43 -18.81
N GLN A 264 9.71 -3.19 -18.89
CA GLN A 264 10.24 -2.15 -19.79
C GLN A 264 11.71 -1.86 -19.48
N PHE A 265 12.06 -1.66 -18.21
CA PHE A 265 13.45 -1.45 -17.80
C PHE A 265 14.35 -2.61 -18.22
N ALA A 266 13.92 -3.85 -17.97
CA ALA A 266 14.66 -5.05 -18.38
C ALA A 266 14.92 -5.08 -19.89
N GLN A 267 13.94 -4.67 -20.69
CA GLN A 267 13.99 -4.62 -22.15
C GLN A 267 14.71 -3.38 -22.73
N GLY A 268 15.07 -2.40 -21.89
CA GLY A 268 15.73 -1.17 -22.34
C GLY A 268 14.80 -0.03 -22.74
N GLY A 269 13.52 -0.10 -22.34
CA GLY A 269 12.58 1.00 -22.42
C GLY A 269 12.82 2.10 -21.37
N ASP A 270 12.09 3.20 -21.51
CA ASP A 270 11.97 4.24 -20.48
C ASP A 270 11.33 3.63 -19.22
N THR A 271 11.74 4.08 -18.05
CA THR A 271 11.15 3.64 -16.78
C THR A 271 9.95 4.47 -16.38
N ARG A 272 9.51 5.48 -17.13
CA ARG A 272 8.27 6.22 -16.85
C ARG A 272 7.05 5.37 -17.16
N SER A 273 5.95 5.57 -16.42
CA SER A 273 4.72 4.84 -16.72
C SER A 273 4.10 5.32 -18.03
N ASP A 274 3.85 4.39 -18.96
CA ASP A 274 3.13 4.67 -20.21
C ASP A 274 1.59 4.66 -20.03
N ARG A 275 1.11 4.47 -18.79
CA ARG A 275 -0.32 4.38 -18.50
C ARG A 275 -1.00 5.75 -18.65
N PRO A 276 -2.28 5.81 -19.08
CA PRO A 276 -3.03 7.06 -19.12
C PRO A 276 -3.10 7.70 -17.73
N GLY A 277 -2.88 9.01 -17.67
CA GLY A 277 -2.89 9.78 -16.42
C GLY A 277 -1.56 10.50 -16.15
N GLU A 278 -1.59 11.41 -15.18
CA GLU A 278 -0.38 11.91 -14.53
C GLU A 278 0.03 10.93 -13.42
N GLU A 279 1.31 10.57 -13.44
CA GLU A 279 1.92 9.64 -12.48
C GLU A 279 2.32 10.36 -11.19
N TYR A 280 1.94 9.80 -10.04
CA TYR A 280 2.29 10.30 -8.72
C TYR A 280 3.18 9.30 -7.97
N GLU A 281 4.11 9.81 -7.14
CA GLU A 281 4.93 8.94 -6.28
C GLU A 281 4.04 8.15 -5.32
N ILE A 282 4.23 6.83 -5.25
CA ILE A 282 3.47 5.97 -4.35
C ILE A 282 3.80 6.29 -2.88
N GLN A 283 2.77 6.74 -2.16
CA GLN A 283 2.83 6.96 -0.72
C GLN A 283 2.67 5.63 0.05
N PRO A 284 3.17 5.54 1.29
CA PRO A 284 3.02 4.33 2.11
C PRO A 284 1.56 3.88 2.24
N ALA A 285 1.29 2.62 1.88
CA ALA A 285 -0.04 2.00 1.87
C ALA A 285 -0.38 1.34 3.23
N GLU A 286 -0.30 2.11 4.31
CA GLU A 286 -0.56 1.57 5.66
C GLU A 286 -2.06 1.64 5.99
N HIS A 287 -2.60 0.54 6.51
CA HIS A 287 -3.95 0.54 7.09
C HIS A 287 -3.96 1.34 8.39
N ILE A 288 -4.85 2.34 8.44
CA ILE A 288 -5.04 3.22 9.59
C ILE A 288 -6.45 3.07 10.16
N GLN A 289 -6.60 3.38 11.44
CA GLN A 289 -7.91 3.43 12.08
C GLN A 289 -8.75 4.58 11.49
N GLN A 290 -10.07 4.41 11.50
CA GLN A 290 -10.97 5.45 11.02
C GLN A 290 -10.77 6.76 11.79
N GLY A 291 -10.53 7.86 11.07
CA GLY A 291 -10.28 9.18 11.65
C GLY A 291 -8.89 9.36 12.28
N ALA A 292 -7.97 8.42 12.09
CA ALA A 292 -6.58 8.62 12.47
C ALA A 292 -5.91 9.69 11.60
N ASP A 293 -5.01 10.47 12.20
CA ASP A 293 -4.19 11.43 11.46
C ASP A 293 -3.14 10.71 10.60
N HIS A 294 -2.88 11.23 9.42
CA HIS A 294 -1.79 10.81 8.54
C HIS A 294 -1.18 12.01 7.80
N PRO A 295 0.03 11.89 7.25
CA PRO A 295 0.60 12.92 6.38
C PRO A 295 -0.29 13.20 5.16
N PRO A 296 -0.26 14.42 4.60
CA PRO A 296 -1.12 14.77 3.48
C PRO A 296 -0.83 13.92 2.23
N TYR A 297 -1.88 13.68 1.44
CA TYR A 297 -1.74 13.06 0.13
C TYR A 297 -1.01 13.98 -0.85
N ASN A 298 -0.32 13.39 -1.83
CA ASN A 298 0.41 14.11 -2.86
C ASN A 298 -0.39 14.34 -4.17
N SER A 299 -1.63 13.85 -4.24
CA SER A 299 -2.55 13.94 -5.38
C SER A 299 -3.97 14.25 -4.89
N ASN A 300 -4.80 14.77 -5.79
CA ASN A 300 -6.17 15.17 -5.46
C ASN A 300 -7.15 14.85 -6.62
N PRO A 301 -8.01 13.81 -6.53
CA PRO A 301 -8.13 12.88 -5.41
C PRO A 301 -6.86 12.05 -5.15
N PRO A 302 -6.70 11.51 -3.93
CA PRO A 302 -5.58 10.64 -3.61
C PRO A 302 -5.51 9.40 -4.50
N THR A 303 -4.30 9.12 -5.00
CA THR A 303 -4.02 7.95 -5.85
C THR A 303 -3.32 6.81 -5.10
N SER A 304 -2.81 7.06 -3.90
CA SER A 304 -2.18 6.06 -3.01
C SER A 304 -2.03 6.63 -1.61
N GLY A 305 -1.62 5.81 -0.64
CA GLY A 305 -1.26 6.25 0.70
C GLY A 305 -2.04 5.54 1.81
N TRP A 306 -2.04 6.13 3.00
CA TRP A 306 -2.74 5.63 4.18
C TRP A 306 -4.24 5.50 3.90
N HIS A 307 -4.86 4.42 4.37
CA HIS A 307 -6.27 4.18 4.10
C HIS A 307 -6.90 3.30 5.18
N TYR A 308 -8.23 3.27 5.27
CA TYR A 308 -8.91 2.44 6.26
C TYR A 308 -8.83 0.96 5.88
N SER A 309 -8.94 0.04 6.85
CA SER A 309 -9.02 -1.40 6.56
C SER A 309 -10.32 -1.81 5.88
N GLN A 310 -11.38 -1.00 6.01
CA GLN A 310 -12.66 -1.27 5.38
C GLN A 310 -12.80 -0.48 4.08
N GLN A 311 -13.01 -1.21 2.98
CA GLN A 311 -13.29 -0.61 1.67
C GLN A 311 -14.71 -0.03 1.56
N ALA A 312 -14.96 0.73 0.49
CA ALA A 312 -16.30 1.07 0.06
C ALA A 312 -16.91 -0.05 -0.80
N ASP A 313 -18.25 -0.11 -0.84
CA ASP A 313 -18.92 -0.93 -1.85
C ASP A 313 -18.65 -0.34 -3.24
N TRP A 314 -18.61 -1.20 -4.25
CA TRP A 314 -18.47 -0.76 -5.62
C TRP A 314 -19.76 -0.13 -6.13
N GLY A 315 -19.65 0.88 -6.99
CA GLY A 315 -20.82 1.50 -7.62
C GLY A 315 -20.88 3.02 -7.49
N PHE A 316 -22.09 3.56 -7.62
CA PHE A 316 -22.34 4.99 -7.65
C PHE A 316 -22.87 5.51 -6.30
N TYR A 317 -22.25 6.58 -5.81
CA TYR A 317 -22.65 7.28 -4.60
C TYR A 317 -23.11 8.71 -4.93
N THR A 318 -24.28 9.07 -4.40
CA THR A 318 -24.83 10.42 -4.53
C THR A 318 -24.09 11.45 -3.67
N GLU A 319 -23.46 10.99 -2.60
CA GLU A 319 -22.68 11.79 -1.66
C GLU A 319 -21.19 11.41 -1.74
N GLY A 320 -20.34 12.26 -1.16
CA GLY A 320 -18.92 11.96 -0.99
C GLY A 320 -18.68 10.87 0.05
N LEU A 321 -17.55 10.19 -0.09
CA LEU A 321 -17.00 9.26 0.90
C LEU A 321 -15.67 9.83 1.45
N PRO A 322 -15.23 9.42 2.64
CA PRO A 322 -13.87 9.71 3.09
C PRO A 322 -12.85 9.16 2.08
N ASP A 323 -11.82 9.95 1.77
CA ASP A 323 -10.80 9.58 0.78
C ASP A 323 -10.11 8.28 1.20
N GLU A 324 -9.75 8.13 2.49
CA GLU A 324 -9.12 6.92 3.04
C GLU A 324 -9.96 5.66 2.83
N ARG A 325 -11.29 5.78 2.72
CA ARG A 325 -12.15 4.62 2.46
C ARG A 325 -12.04 4.15 1.01
N VAL A 326 -11.91 5.10 0.08
CA VAL A 326 -11.86 4.81 -1.35
C VAL A 326 -10.44 4.47 -1.83
N VAL A 327 -9.40 5.01 -1.17
CA VAL A 327 -8.00 4.63 -1.44
C VAL A 327 -7.79 3.12 -1.22
N HIS A 328 -8.50 2.49 -0.29
CA HIS A 328 -8.49 1.02 -0.15
C HIS A 328 -8.97 0.32 -1.42
N ASN A 329 -10.07 0.78 -2.03
CA ASN A 329 -10.53 0.23 -3.31
C ASN A 329 -9.47 0.39 -4.41
N LEU A 330 -8.67 1.47 -4.39
CA LEU A 330 -7.56 1.65 -5.33
C LEU A 330 -6.40 0.67 -5.07
N GLU A 331 -6.09 0.37 -3.79
CA GLU A 331 -5.12 -0.67 -3.43
C GLU A 331 -5.53 -2.02 -4.03
N HIS A 332 -6.84 -2.29 -4.03
CA HIS A 332 -7.43 -3.48 -4.62
C HIS A 332 -7.57 -3.46 -6.16
N GLY A 333 -7.07 -2.42 -6.82
CA GLY A 333 -7.04 -2.34 -8.28
C GLY A 333 -8.27 -1.68 -8.88
N GLY A 334 -9.09 -1.05 -8.05
CA GLY A 334 -10.27 -0.30 -8.46
C GLY A 334 -9.92 1.03 -9.12
N ILE A 335 -10.96 1.63 -9.71
CA ILE A 335 -10.93 2.97 -10.31
C ILE A 335 -11.93 3.85 -9.57
N TRP A 336 -11.47 5.03 -9.17
CA TRP A 336 -12.30 6.02 -8.52
C TRP A 336 -12.55 7.21 -9.43
N ILE A 337 -13.78 7.33 -9.90
CA ILE A 337 -14.26 8.49 -10.65
C ILE A 337 -14.89 9.47 -9.65
N THR A 338 -14.44 10.71 -9.67
CA THR A 338 -14.97 11.78 -8.82
C THR A 338 -15.47 12.94 -9.66
N TYR A 339 -16.46 13.66 -9.16
CA TYR A 339 -16.99 14.84 -9.85
C TYR A 339 -17.44 15.94 -8.88
N THR A 340 -17.40 17.20 -9.33
CA THR A 340 -17.87 18.36 -8.54
C THR A 340 -19.34 18.69 -8.83
N ASN A 341 -19.64 19.87 -9.38
CA ASN A 341 -20.98 20.31 -9.77
C ASN A 341 -21.14 20.16 -11.29
N VAL A 342 -21.32 18.92 -11.75
CA VAL A 342 -21.58 18.59 -13.16
C VAL A 342 -23.09 18.57 -13.45
N SER A 343 -23.47 18.53 -14.72
CA SER A 343 -24.87 18.42 -15.14
C SER A 343 -25.48 17.06 -14.75
N ASP A 344 -26.81 17.00 -14.64
CA ASP A 344 -27.52 15.73 -14.38
C ASP A 344 -27.26 14.68 -15.46
N GLU A 345 -27.14 15.11 -16.73
CA GLU A 345 -26.76 14.26 -17.86
C GLU A 345 -25.37 13.66 -17.67
N THR A 346 -24.38 14.50 -17.31
CA THR A 346 -23.03 14.04 -17.01
C THR A 346 -23.02 13.06 -15.84
N ARG A 347 -23.75 13.37 -14.77
CA ARG A 347 -23.86 12.50 -13.60
C ARG A 347 -24.45 11.14 -13.96
N SER A 348 -25.50 11.11 -14.79
CA SER A 348 -26.10 9.86 -15.28
C SER A 348 -25.07 9.03 -16.07
N GLN A 349 -24.30 9.65 -16.96
CA GLN A 349 -23.29 8.93 -17.74
C GLN A 349 -22.12 8.42 -16.88
N LEU A 350 -21.78 9.11 -15.79
CA LEU A 350 -20.80 8.61 -14.81
C LEU A 350 -21.37 7.43 -14.02
N GLN A 351 -22.66 7.45 -13.67
CA GLN A 351 -23.33 6.31 -13.06
C GLN A 351 -23.32 5.09 -14.00
N ASP A 352 -23.61 5.29 -15.29
CA ASP A 352 -23.56 4.21 -16.29
C ASP A 352 -22.16 3.55 -16.35
N LEU A 353 -21.09 4.33 -16.14
CA LEU A 353 -19.72 3.78 -16.06
C LEU A 353 -19.52 2.90 -14.82
N ALA A 354 -20.03 3.28 -13.66
CA ALA A 354 -19.98 2.41 -12.47
C ALA A 354 -20.74 1.10 -12.69
N GLU A 355 -21.91 1.16 -13.36
CA GLU A 355 -22.71 -0.02 -13.69
C GLU A 355 -22.05 -0.90 -14.77
N GLN A 356 -21.34 -0.30 -15.72
CA GLN A 356 -20.58 -1.02 -16.76
C GLN A 356 -19.41 -1.82 -16.18
N TYR A 357 -18.80 -1.34 -15.09
CA TYR A 357 -17.63 -1.92 -14.45
C TYR A 357 -17.93 -2.34 -13.00
N PRO A 358 -18.83 -3.32 -12.82
CA PRO A 358 -19.19 -3.78 -11.49
C PRO A 358 -17.94 -4.32 -10.78
N LYS A 359 -17.95 -4.22 -9.45
CA LYS A 359 -16.86 -4.70 -8.60
C LYS A 359 -15.47 -4.08 -8.85
N SER A 360 -15.41 -2.97 -9.59
CA SER A 360 -14.11 -2.35 -9.94
C SER A 360 -14.14 -0.83 -10.08
N VAL A 361 -15.30 -0.23 -10.36
CA VAL A 361 -15.45 1.23 -10.41
C VAL A 361 -16.28 1.73 -9.23
N ILE A 362 -15.82 2.82 -8.64
CA ILE A 362 -16.58 3.62 -7.69
C ILE A 362 -16.70 5.05 -8.20
N VAL A 363 -17.89 5.62 -8.10
CA VAL A 363 -18.17 7.01 -8.50
C VAL A 363 -18.70 7.78 -7.30
N THR A 364 -18.06 8.90 -6.93
CA THR A 364 -18.52 9.74 -5.82
C THR A 364 -18.55 11.23 -6.18
N LYS A 365 -19.47 11.98 -5.54
CA LYS A 365 -19.41 13.45 -5.57
C LYS A 365 -18.29 13.94 -4.66
N ARG A 366 -17.37 14.74 -5.17
CA ARG A 366 -16.23 15.27 -4.41
C ARG A 366 -15.97 16.75 -4.73
N PRO A 367 -16.53 17.69 -3.94
CA PRO A 367 -16.35 19.12 -4.15
C PRO A 367 -14.91 19.62 -4.01
N ALA A 368 -14.02 18.82 -3.41
CA ALA A 368 -12.62 19.14 -3.17
C ALA A 368 -11.70 18.86 -4.36
N ASN A 369 -12.22 18.35 -5.49
CA ASN A 369 -11.41 18.11 -6.68
C ASN A 369 -10.84 19.42 -7.25
N ASP A 370 -9.66 19.32 -7.87
CA ASP A 370 -9.07 20.41 -8.63
C ASP A 370 -9.72 20.56 -10.02
N ALA A 371 -10.14 19.45 -10.64
CA ALA A 371 -10.89 19.43 -11.90
C ALA A 371 -12.38 19.05 -11.74
N PRO A 372 -13.27 19.43 -12.69
CA PRO A 372 -14.68 19.05 -12.69
C PRO A 372 -14.94 17.54 -12.59
N ILE A 373 -14.12 16.74 -13.28
CA ILE A 373 -14.10 15.28 -13.21
C ILE A 373 -12.66 14.84 -13.04
N ALA A 374 -12.40 13.90 -12.13
CA ALA A 374 -11.11 13.27 -11.97
C ALA A 374 -11.26 11.75 -11.86
N VAL A 375 -10.35 10.99 -12.44
CA VAL A 375 -10.33 9.53 -12.43
C VAL A 375 -9.01 9.06 -11.84
N ALA A 376 -9.06 8.46 -10.66
CA ALA A 376 -7.91 7.98 -9.93
C ALA A 376 -7.82 6.44 -9.99
N SER A 377 -6.61 5.95 -10.12
CA SER A 377 -6.21 4.56 -9.86
C SER A 377 -4.92 4.57 -9.06
N TRP A 378 -4.40 3.40 -8.68
CA TRP A 378 -3.17 3.35 -7.88
C TRP A 378 -1.98 4.04 -8.59
N GLY A 379 -1.56 5.18 -8.04
CA GLY A 379 -0.47 6.03 -8.54
C GLY A 379 -0.73 6.82 -9.82
N GLN A 380 -1.96 6.86 -10.34
CA GLN A 380 -2.29 7.54 -11.60
C GLN A 380 -3.57 8.38 -11.46
N LEU A 381 -3.55 9.58 -12.04
CA LEU A 381 -4.66 10.51 -12.00
C LEU A 381 -4.95 11.12 -13.37
N LEU A 382 -6.19 11.02 -13.84
CA LEU A 382 -6.67 11.71 -15.03
C LEU A 382 -7.65 12.81 -14.64
N GLU A 383 -7.30 14.06 -14.92
CA GLU A 383 -8.17 15.22 -14.73
C GLU A 383 -8.83 15.66 -16.03
N LEU A 384 -10.11 16.03 -15.95
CA LEU A 384 -10.93 16.40 -17.09
C LEU A 384 -11.81 17.63 -16.79
N GLU A 385 -11.73 18.63 -17.66
CA GLU A 385 -12.58 19.85 -17.62
C GLU A 385 -14.05 19.57 -18.00
N SER A 386 -14.30 18.49 -18.73
CA SER A 386 -15.63 18.07 -19.15
C SER A 386 -15.66 16.56 -19.40
N LEU A 387 -16.84 15.96 -19.39
CA LEU A 387 -16.99 14.52 -19.62
C LEU A 387 -16.42 14.09 -20.97
N ASP A 388 -15.37 13.28 -20.92
CA ASP A 388 -14.83 12.55 -22.07
C ASP A 388 -14.90 11.06 -21.77
N ARG A 389 -16.03 10.44 -22.16
CA ARG A 389 -16.29 9.03 -21.86
C ARG A 389 -15.25 8.10 -22.47
N ALA A 390 -14.72 8.42 -23.65
CA ALA A 390 -13.74 7.59 -24.32
C ALA A 390 -12.42 7.55 -23.54
N ARG A 391 -11.94 8.72 -23.07
CA ARG A 391 -10.73 8.80 -22.25
C ARG A 391 -10.90 8.16 -20.88
N ILE A 392 -12.08 8.28 -20.25
CA ILE A 392 -12.35 7.61 -18.97
C ILE A 392 -12.32 6.09 -19.14
N VAL A 393 -12.95 5.55 -20.19
CA VAL A 393 -12.92 4.11 -20.49
C VAL A 393 -11.49 3.64 -20.77
N GLU A 394 -10.73 4.37 -21.58
CA GLU A 394 -9.31 4.07 -21.82
C GLU A 394 -8.52 4.03 -20.51
N PHE A 395 -8.72 5.00 -19.62
CA PHE A 395 -8.07 5.03 -18.32
C PHE A 395 -8.44 3.81 -17.46
N ILE A 396 -9.73 3.44 -17.42
CA ILE A 396 -10.20 2.27 -16.65
C ILE A 396 -9.50 1.00 -17.15
N GLU A 397 -9.53 0.74 -18.46
CA GLU A 397 -8.99 -0.49 -19.05
C GLU A 397 -7.48 -0.62 -18.87
N GLN A 398 -6.75 0.51 -18.91
CA GLN A 398 -5.29 0.52 -18.84
C GLN A 398 -4.72 0.65 -17.42
N ASN A 399 -5.56 0.95 -16.42
CA ASN A 399 -5.10 1.14 -15.04
C ASN A 399 -5.73 0.22 -14.01
N ARG A 400 -6.89 -0.40 -14.30
CA ARG A 400 -7.52 -1.35 -13.38
C ARG A 400 -6.56 -2.51 -13.09
N ASN A 401 -6.49 -2.94 -11.84
CA ASN A 401 -5.59 -4.01 -11.37
C ASN A 401 -4.09 -3.74 -11.55
N HIS A 402 -3.68 -2.51 -11.85
CA HIS A 402 -2.30 -2.07 -11.69
C HIS A 402 -2.11 -1.50 -10.27
N SER A 403 -2.22 -2.38 -9.28
CA SER A 403 -2.21 -2.03 -7.86
C SER A 403 -1.48 -3.09 -7.01
N PRO A 404 -1.23 -2.82 -5.71
CA PRO A 404 -0.57 -3.77 -4.84
C PRO A 404 -1.32 -5.10 -4.68
N GLU A 405 -2.66 -5.05 -4.71
CA GLU A 405 -3.52 -6.21 -4.55
C GLU A 405 -4.55 -6.29 -5.68
N PRO A 406 -4.20 -6.83 -6.86
CA PRO A 406 -5.00 -6.68 -8.08
C PRO A 406 -6.22 -7.63 -8.11
N ILE A 407 -7.24 -7.35 -7.29
CA ILE A 407 -8.42 -8.18 -7.11
C ILE A 407 -9.73 -7.55 -7.62
N ALA A 408 -9.68 -6.34 -8.18
CA ALA A 408 -10.87 -5.66 -8.68
C ALA A 408 -11.55 -6.48 -9.78
N GLY A 409 -12.87 -6.62 -9.64
CA GLY A 409 -13.80 -7.36 -10.48
C GLY A 409 -13.62 -8.87 -10.54
N GLN A 410 -13.04 -9.47 -9.50
CA GLN A 410 -13.11 -10.90 -9.21
C GLN A 410 -14.42 -11.27 -8.49
#